data_AF-A0A4R7KSK9-F1
#
_entry.id   AF-A0A4R7KSK9-F1
#
_cell.length_a   1.000
_cell.length_b   1.000
_cell.length_c   1.000
_cell.angle_alpha   90.00
_cell.angle_beta   90.00
_cell.angle_gamma   90.00
#
_symmetry.space_group_name_H-M   'P 1'
#
loop_
_entity.id
_entity.type
_entity.pdbx_description
1 polymer ?
#
loop_
_entity_poly.entity_id
_entity_poly.type
_entity_poly.pdbx_seq_one_letter_code
_entity_poly.pdbx_strand_id
1 'polypeptide(L)'
;MKRKNSRKKKGFTLVELIAVIAILGILAAIVVPKVSNYTAAANNAKLLANAKTIAQAVELYNTEQDNAANPITEQTSIDEIKTKLMPSSGTKYLSSWPNDLGGWQDYGDIIDYIQTADQNNSSQSNGGN
;
A
#
# COMPACT_ATOMS: atom_id res chain seq x y z
N MET A 1 26.33 -62.82 27.07
CA MET A 1 25.21 -62.08 27.71
C MET A 1 25.22 -60.63 27.24
N LYS A 2 24.20 -60.18 26.49
CA LYS A 2 24.05 -58.76 26.07
C LYS A 2 23.02 -58.06 26.97
N ARG A 3 23.43 -57.03 27.70
CA ARG A 3 22.52 -56.21 28.53
C ARG A 3 21.75 -55.24 27.63
N LYS A 4 20.42 -55.34 27.63
CA LYS A 4 19.52 -54.46 26.87
C LYS A 4 19.30 -53.17 27.66
N ASN A 5 19.97 -52.08 27.27
CA ASN A 5 19.74 -50.75 27.86
C ASN A 5 18.35 -50.24 27.44
N SER A 6 17.39 -50.26 28.36
CA SER A 6 16.10 -49.57 28.22
C SER A 6 16.32 -48.07 28.45
N ARG A 7 16.47 -47.30 27.36
CA ARG A 7 16.41 -45.84 27.46
C ARG A 7 15.01 -45.46 27.92
N LYS A 8 14.86 -44.93 29.14
CA LYS A 8 13.59 -44.38 29.63
C LYS A 8 13.14 -43.29 28.66
N LYS A 9 12.02 -43.48 27.98
CA LYS A 9 11.37 -42.41 27.22
C LYS A 9 10.87 -41.38 28.23
N LYS A 10 11.45 -40.18 28.22
CA LYS A 10 10.94 -39.04 28.98
C LYS A 10 9.66 -38.57 28.28
N GLY A 11 8.52 -38.64 28.97
CA GLY A 11 7.27 -38.05 28.52
C GLY A 11 7.23 -36.56 28.84
N PHE A 12 6.46 -35.80 28.07
CA PHE A 12 6.19 -34.39 28.31
C PHE A 12 5.31 -34.25 29.56
N THR A 13 5.62 -33.30 30.44
CA THR A 13 4.82 -33.04 31.64
C THR A 13 3.67 -32.06 31.33
N LEU A 14 2.55 -32.18 32.06
CA LEU A 14 1.45 -31.21 31.97
C LEU A 14 1.90 -29.79 32.32
N VAL A 15 2.83 -29.67 33.27
CA VAL A 15 3.39 -28.37 33.69
C VAL A 15 4.16 -27.70 32.56
N GLU A 16 4.97 -28.46 31.81
CA GLU A 16 5.68 -27.94 30.62
C GLU A 16 4.69 -27.44 29.57
N LEU A 17 3.56 -28.13 29.37
CA LEU A 17 2.55 -27.71 28.40
C LEU A 17 1.85 -26.42 28.83
N ILE A 18 1.50 -26.31 30.11
CA ILE A 18 0.82 -25.13 30.68
C ILE A 18 1.71 -23.88 30.58
N ALA A 19 3.02 -24.01 30.88
CA ALA A 19 3.95 -22.89 30.77
C ALA A 19 4.09 -22.40 29.32
N VAL A 20 4.09 -23.30 28.34
CA VAL A 20 4.19 -22.95 26.91
C VAL A 20 2.97 -22.19 26.42
N ILE A 21 1.75 -22.67 26.72
CA ILE A 21 0.53 -21.97 26.28
C ILE A 21 0.35 -20.62 26.99
N ALA A 22 0.84 -20.49 28.24
CA ALA A 22 0.84 -19.22 28.96
C ALA A 22 1.73 -18.18 28.27
N ILE A 23 2.95 -18.56 27.87
CA ILE A 23 3.85 -17.66 27.13
C ILE A 23 3.28 -17.34 25.74
N LEU A 24 2.75 -18.34 25.01
CA LEU A 24 2.12 -18.13 23.70
C LEU A 24 0.92 -17.18 23.78
N GLY A 25 0.11 -17.26 24.85
CA GLY A 25 -1.01 -16.35 25.09
C GLY A 25 -0.58 -14.89 25.28
N ILE A 26 0.50 -14.66 26.05
CA ILE A 26 1.07 -13.31 26.26
C ILE A 26 1.62 -12.75 24.94
N LEU A 27 2.37 -13.56 24.17
CA LEU A 27 2.93 -13.14 22.89
C LEU A 27 1.82 -12.81 21.88
N ALA A 28 0.77 -13.65 21.80
CA ALA A 28 -0.36 -13.43 20.90
C ALA A 28 -1.09 -12.11 21.20
N ALA A 29 -1.29 -11.77 22.48
CA ALA A 29 -1.96 -10.54 22.89
C ALA A 29 -1.23 -9.26 22.44
N ILE A 30 0.10 -9.26 22.35
CA ILE A 30 0.91 -8.10 21.96
C ILE A 30 1.02 -7.96 20.43
N VAL A 31 1.06 -9.08 19.71
CA VAL A 31 1.30 -9.08 18.26
C VAL A 31 0.07 -8.61 17.46
N VAL A 32 -1.13 -9.00 17.88
CA VAL A 32 -2.38 -8.72 17.15
C VAL A 32 -2.68 -7.22 16.96
N PRO A 33 -2.62 -6.33 17.97
CA PRO A 33 -2.99 -4.91 17.77
C PRO A 33 -1.99 -4.15 16.88
N LYS A 34 -0.75 -4.62 16.74
CA LYS A 34 0.30 -3.89 16.02
C LYS A 34 0.17 -4.02 14.50
N VAL A 35 -0.24 -5.18 13.99
CA VAL A 35 -0.30 -5.42 12.53
C VAL A 35 -1.35 -4.57 11.80
N SER A 36 -2.43 -4.15 12.47
CA SER A 36 -3.52 -3.39 11.84
C SER A 36 -3.16 -1.95 11.45
N ASN A 37 -2.22 -1.32 12.16
CA ASN A 37 -1.86 0.08 11.90
C ASN A 37 -0.80 0.22 10.79
N TYR A 38 0.12 -0.76 10.69
CA TYR A 38 1.15 -0.75 9.64
C TYR A 38 0.57 -0.99 8.25
N THR A 39 -0.48 -1.80 8.14
CA THR A 39 -1.15 -2.06 6.85
C THR A 39 -1.86 -0.82 6.32
N ALA A 40 -2.52 -0.03 7.17
CA ALA A 40 -3.17 1.21 6.76
C ALA A 40 -2.17 2.26 6.24
N ALA A 41 -1.06 2.47 6.95
CA ALA A 41 -0.02 3.41 6.52
C ALA A 41 0.64 2.97 5.20
N ALA A 42 0.91 1.67 5.04
CA ALA A 42 1.47 1.12 3.81
C ALA A 42 0.50 1.27 2.62
N ASN A 43 -0.80 1.08 2.84
CA ASN A 43 -1.82 1.28 1.82
C ASN A 43 -1.91 2.75 1.39
N ASN A 44 -1.90 3.70 2.34
CA ASN A 44 -1.89 5.13 2.01
C ASN A 44 -0.63 5.53 1.23
N ALA A 45 0.55 5.03 1.63
CA ALA A 45 1.78 5.29 0.89
C ALA A 45 1.72 4.73 -0.55
N LYS A 46 1.12 3.55 -0.73
CA LYS A 46 0.90 2.95 -2.05
C LYS A 46 -0.06 3.78 -2.90
N LEU A 47 -1.19 4.23 -2.32
CA LEU A 47 -2.15 5.10 -3.03
C LEU A 47 -1.51 6.41 -3.45
N LEU A 48 -0.70 7.04 -2.59
CA LEU A 48 0.03 8.26 -2.94
C LEU A 48 1.05 8.04 -4.05
N ALA A 49 1.78 6.93 -4.03
CA ALA A 49 2.70 6.57 -5.10
C ALA A 49 1.96 6.38 -6.44
N ASN A 50 0.81 5.69 -6.41
CA ASN A 50 -0.04 5.50 -7.60
C ASN A 50 -0.56 6.84 -8.14
N ALA A 51 -1.06 7.71 -7.26
CA ALA A 51 -1.55 9.05 -7.62
C ALA A 51 -0.46 9.87 -8.32
N LYS A 52 0.74 9.94 -7.72
CA LYS A 52 1.88 10.68 -8.28
C LYS A 52 2.32 10.10 -9.63
N THR A 53 2.29 8.78 -9.78
CA THR A 53 2.59 8.12 -11.06
C THR A 53 1.60 8.52 -12.15
N ILE A 54 0.30 8.54 -11.84
CA ILE A 54 -0.73 9.00 -12.79
C ILE A 54 -0.54 10.48 -13.11
N ALA A 55 -0.33 11.33 -12.10
CA ALA A 55 -0.15 12.76 -12.31
C ALA A 55 1.04 13.09 -13.23
N GLN A 56 2.17 12.41 -13.06
CA GLN A 56 3.33 12.54 -13.95
C GLN A 56 3.03 12.11 -15.39
N ALA A 57 2.29 11.00 -15.55
CA ALA A 57 1.88 10.54 -16.87
C ALA A 57 0.89 11.51 -17.54
N VAL A 58 0.00 12.13 -16.77
CA VAL A 58 -0.91 13.18 -17.25
C VAL A 58 -0.14 14.42 -17.67
N GLU A 59 0.84 14.86 -16.89
CA GLU A 59 1.69 16.00 -17.24
C GLU A 59 2.44 15.76 -18.57
N LEU A 60 3.02 14.57 -18.73
CA LEU A 60 3.67 14.17 -19.98
C LEU A 60 2.68 14.13 -21.15
N TYR A 61 1.50 13.52 -20.96
CA TYR A 61 0.45 13.46 -21.98
C TYR A 61 0.03 14.87 -22.43
N ASN A 62 -0.26 15.75 -21.48
CA ASN A 62 -0.72 17.11 -21.76
C ASN A 62 0.36 17.94 -22.45
N THR A 63 1.63 17.76 -22.06
CA THR A 63 2.78 18.43 -22.69
C THR A 63 3.02 17.97 -24.13
N GLU A 64 2.85 16.68 -24.42
CA GLU A 64 3.03 16.15 -25.77
C GLU A 64 1.86 16.47 -26.71
N GLN A 65 0.65 16.60 -26.16
CA GLN A 65 -0.58 16.86 -26.92
C GLN A 65 -0.83 18.35 -27.19
N ASP A 66 0.22 19.17 -27.19
CA ASP A 66 0.33 20.62 -26.99
C ASP A 66 -0.60 21.57 -27.78
N ASN A 67 -1.64 21.13 -28.49
CA ASN A 67 -2.58 22.02 -29.17
C ASN A 67 -4.02 21.47 -29.18
N ALA A 68 -4.76 21.78 -28.11
CA ALA A 68 -6.22 21.92 -28.05
C ALA A 68 -7.13 20.71 -28.35
N ALA A 69 -6.62 19.53 -28.70
CA ALA A 69 -7.49 18.46 -29.18
C ALA A 69 -8.19 17.66 -28.07
N ASN A 70 -7.58 17.48 -26.88
CA ASN A 70 -8.19 16.74 -25.75
C ASN A 70 -7.29 16.68 -24.50
N PRO A 71 -7.04 17.80 -23.77
CA PRO A 71 -6.28 17.73 -22.53
C PRO A 71 -6.99 16.84 -21.49
N ILE A 72 -6.21 16.33 -20.54
CA ILE A 72 -6.73 15.80 -19.28
C ILE A 72 -6.83 16.97 -18.31
N THR A 73 -8.06 17.30 -17.91
CA THR A 73 -8.39 18.30 -16.89
C THR A 73 -8.93 17.62 -15.64
N GLU A 74 -9.12 18.38 -14.56
CA GLU A 74 -9.64 17.88 -13.28
C GLU A 74 -10.94 17.05 -13.43
N GLN A 75 -11.85 17.45 -14.33
CA GLN A 75 -13.13 16.78 -14.53
C GLN A 75 -13.04 15.54 -15.45
N THR A 76 -11.84 15.18 -15.94
CA THR A 76 -11.68 14.03 -16.83
C THR A 76 -11.85 12.75 -16.01
N SER A 77 -12.78 11.88 -16.42
CA SER A 77 -13.04 10.62 -15.73
C SER A 77 -11.84 9.68 -15.74
N ILE A 78 -11.72 8.82 -14.72
CA ILE A 78 -10.65 7.82 -14.63
C ILE A 78 -10.57 6.91 -15.85
N ASP A 79 -11.72 6.49 -16.40
CA ASP A 79 -11.76 5.63 -17.57
C ASP A 79 -11.17 6.33 -18.80
N GLU A 80 -11.50 7.61 -18.99
CA GLU A 80 -10.94 8.42 -20.07
C GLU A 80 -9.43 8.66 -19.88
N ILE A 81 -8.99 8.97 -18.65
CA ILE A 81 -7.56 9.08 -18.31
C ILE A 81 -6.84 7.78 -18.69
N LYS A 82 -7.37 6.63 -18.28
CA LYS A 82 -6.78 5.32 -18.58
C LYS A 82 -6.63 5.10 -20.09
N THR A 83 -7.67 5.39 -20.87
CA THR A 83 -7.62 5.27 -22.33
C THR A 83 -6.58 6.22 -22.95
N LYS A 84 -6.47 7.46 -22.43
CA LYS A 84 -5.51 8.46 -22.93
C LYS A 84 -4.05 8.11 -22.59
N LEU A 85 -3.79 7.63 -21.37
CA LEU A 85 -2.45 7.30 -20.90
C LEU A 85 -1.95 5.93 -21.38
N MET A 86 -2.87 5.01 -21.66
CA MET A 86 -2.59 3.66 -22.14
C MET A 86 -3.41 3.34 -23.40
N PRO A 87 -3.13 4.02 -24.54
CA PRO A 87 -3.82 3.72 -25.78
C PRO A 87 -3.52 2.29 -26.24
N SER A 88 -4.46 1.67 -26.97
CA SER A 88 -4.31 0.29 -27.46
C SER A 88 -3.08 0.07 -28.35
N SER A 89 -2.47 1.16 -28.85
CA SER A 89 -1.26 1.16 -29.66
C SER A 89 0.05 1.00 -28.84
N GLY A 90 0.01 1.05 -27.50
CA GLY A 90 1.18 0.79 -26.65
C GLY A 90 1.19 1.51 -25.29
N THR A 91 2.18 1.19 -24.46
CA THR A 91 2.42 1.78 -23.13
C THR A 91 3.24 3.07 -23.22
N LYS A 92 2.68 4.12 -23.84
CA LYS A 92 3.43 5.36 -24.11
C LYS A 92 3.66 6.22 -22.86
N TYR A 93 2.62 6.48 -22.08
CA TYR A 93 2.70 7.35 -20.90
C TYR A 93 2.71 6.58 -19.58
N LEU A 94 2.23 5.33 -19.61
CA LEU A 94 2.18 4.46 -18.45
C LEU A 94 2.39 2.99 -18.85
N SER A 95 3.24 2.28 -18.12
CA SER A 95 3.57 0.86 -18.37
C SER A 95 2.50 -0.10 -17.86
N SER A 96 1.81 0.25 -16.78
CA SER A 96 0.70 -0.53 -16.23
C SER A 96 -0.24 0.36 -15.43
N TRP A 97 -1.54 0.10 -15.55
CA TRP A 97 -2.54 0.82 -14.78
C TRP A 97 -2.50 0.38 -13.31
N PRO A 98 -2.54 1.29 -12.32
CA PRO A 98 -2.58 0.90 -10.92
C PRO A 98 -3.84 0.09 -10.59
N ASN A 99 -3.67 -0.98 -9.82
CA ASN A 99 -4.77 -1.87 -9.43
C ASN A 99 -5.65 -1.31 -8.31
N ASP A 100 -5.27 -0.18 -7.72
CA ASP A 100 -5.98 0.46 -6.61
C ASP A 100 -5.83 1.99 -6.72
N LEU A 101 -6.98 2.67 -6.78
CA LEU A 101 -7.12 4.11 -7.01
C LEU A 101 -7.88 4.81 -5.88
N GLY A 102 -8.05 4.19 -4.71
CA GLY A 102 -8.66 4.87 -3.56
C GLY A 102 -10.12 5.30 -3.72
N GLY A 103 -10.79 4.93 -4.82
CA GLY A 103 -12.18 5.30 -5.11
C GLY A 103 -12.37 6.61 -5.88
N TRP A 104 -11.31 7.19 -6.45
CA TRP A 104 -11.38 8.42 -7.26
C TRP A 104 -12.23 8.23 -8.52
N GLN A 105 -13.00 9.25 -8.88
CA GLN A 105 -13.91 9.26 -10.02
C GLN A 105 -13.33 10.05 -11.20
N ASP A 106 -12.52 11.07 -10.91
CA ASP A 106 -11.90 11.95 -11.90
C ASP A 106 -10.46 12.32 -11.53
N TYR A 107 -9.81 13.14 -12.37
CA TYR A 107 -8.45 13.61 -12.13
C TYR A 107 -8.36 14.59 -10.95
N GLY A 108 -9.42 15.37 -10.69
CA GLY A 108 -9.52 16.32 -9.59
C GLY A 108 -9.36 15.61 -8.24
N ASP A 109 -10.05 14.50 -8.06
CA ASP A 109 -9.91 13.64 -6.86
C ASP A 109 -8.46 13.20 -6.62
N ILE A 110 -7.71 12.87 -7.69
CA ILE A 110 -6.29 12.48 -7.62
C ILE A 110 -5.43 13.65 -7.14
N ILE A 111 -5.65 14.83 -7.73
CA ILE A 111 -4.90 16.03 -7.40
C ILE A 111 -5.19 16.49 -5.97
N ASP A 112 -6.45 16.51 -5.55
CA ASP A 112 -6.87 16.83 -4.19
C ASP A 112 -6.23 15.87 -3.18
N TYR A 113 -6.18 14.57 -3.51
CA TYR A 113 -5.50 13.59 -2.66
C TYR A 113 -4.00 13.85 -2.52
N ILE A 114 -3.30 14.14 -3.63
CA ILE A 114 -1.86 14.45 -3.59
C ILE A 114 -1.62 15.72 -2.75
N GLN A 115 -2.40 16.76 -2.99
CA GLN A 115 -2.27 18.04 -2.28
C GLN A 115 -2.51 17.86 -0.78
N THR A 116 -3.59 17.18 -0.38
CA THR A 116 -3.87 16.92 1.04
C THR A 116 -2.80 16.06 1.71
N ALA A 117 -2.24 15.06 1.01
CA ALA A 117 -1.15 14.25 1.52
C ALA A 117 0.15 15.06 1.74
N ASP A 118 0.46 15.99 0.83
CA ASP A 118 1.64 16.85 0.97
C ASP A 118 1.46 17.89 2.09
N GLN A 119 0.25 18.44 2.28
CA GLN A 119 -0.07 19.36 3.40
C GLN A 119 0.03 18.70 4.79
N ASN A 120 -0.35 17.41 4.88
CA ASN A 120 -0.22 16.66 6.12
C ASN A 120 1.25 16.41 6.49
N ASN A 121 2.13 16.23 5.50
CA ASN A 121 3.56 16.05 5.73
C ASN A 121 4.29 17.36 6.07
N SER A 122 3.88 18.50 5.50
CA SER A 122 4.51 19.80 5.79
C SER A 122 4.20 20.31 7.21
N SER A 123 2.98 20.06 7.70
CA SER A 123 2.56 20.44 9.05
C SER A 123 3.30 19.69 10.15
N GLN A 124 3.82 18.50 9.87
CA GLN A 124 4.54 17.67 10.84
C GLN A 124 6.03 18.03 10.95
N SER A 125 6.58 18.76 9.98
CA SER A 125 7.97 19.24 10.01
C SER A 125 8.19 20.50 10.86
N ASN A 126 7.14 21.23 11.24
CA ASN A 126 7.26 22.54 11.90
C ASN A 126 6.96 22.50 13.42
N GLY A 127 6.79 21.31 14.01
CA GLY A 127 6.47 21.13 15.43
C GLY A 127 7.67 20.78 16.33
N GLY A 128 8.90 20.88 15.81
CA GLY A 128 10.13 20.56 16.54
C GLY A 128 11.05 21.77 16.69
N ASN A 129 10.73 22.65 17.65
CA ASN A 129 11.71 23.53 18.28
C ASN A 129 11.24 23.90 19.70
#